data_AF-W4K5E4-F1
#
_entry.id   AF-W4K5E4-F1
#
_cell.length_a   1.000
_cell.length_b   1.000
_cell.length_c   1.000
_cell.angle_alpha   90.00
_cell.angle_beta   90.00
_cell.angle_gamma   90.00
#
_symmetry.space_group_name_H-M   'P 1'
#
loop_
_entity.id
_entity.type
_entity.pdbx_description
1 polymer ?
#
loop_
_entity_poly.entity_id
_entity_poly.type
_entity_poly.pdbx_seq_one_letter_code
_entity_poly.pdbx_strand_id
1 'polypeptide(L)'
;HASHVDLLRHAAVCALDLGNTPANADTKLLLIQFELKLNHAELPYQDKYFPVGGFDLTMEARSMLGGMPNGIQLLEQSKENHEYMKKKGELGIATLLLMAHKMVYLTRVVLPSQETARTMQSVDDWGRIGRVIICLVGQRDNVLTLL
;
A
#
# COMPACT_ATOMS: atom_id res chain seq x y z
N HIS A 1 -10.01 10.60 -1.36
CA HIS A 1 -10.06 9.12 -1.23
C HIS A 1 -9.86 8.39 -2.55
N ALA A 2 -10.62 8.69 -3.62
CA ALA A 2 -10.51 7.94 -4.89
C ALA A 2 -9.17 8.12 -5.64
N SER A 3 -8.53 9.29 -5.55
CA SER A 3 -7.34 9.62 -6.34
C SER A 3 -6.04 8.92 -5.92
N HIS A 4 -5.97 8.32 -4.71
CA HIS A 4 -4.75 7.65 -4.23
C HIS A 4 -4.84 6.13 -4.30
N VAL A 5 -6.03 5.59 -4.57
CA VAL A 5 -6.22 4.14 -4.63
C VAL A 5 -5.38 3.55 -5.76
N ASP A 6 -5.29 4.22 -6.91
CA ASP A 6 -4.52 3.74 -8.06
C ASP A 6 -3.02 3.75 -7.79
N LEU A 7 -2.54 4.80 -7.13
CA LEU A 7 -1.15 4.90 -6.72
C LEU A 7 -0.79 3.85 -5.67
N LEU A 8 -1.61 3.71 -4.62
CA LEU A 8 -1.40 2.72 -3.58
C LEU A 8 -1.50 1.29 -4.12
N ARG A 9 -2.38 1.06 -5.12
CA ARG A 9 -2.47 -0.19 -5.86
C ARG A 9 -1.18 -0.46 -6.63
N HIS A 10 -0.65 0.52 -7.36
CA HIS A 10 0.61 0.38 -8.09
C HIS A 10 1.79 0.13 -7.16
N ALA A 11 1.85 0.87 -6.05
CA ALA A 11 2.85 0.66 -5.00
C ALA A 11 2.76 -0.75 -4.42
N ALA A 12 1.56 -1.27 -4.13
CA ALA A 12 1.36 -2.64 -3.65
C ALA A 12 1.78 -3.68 -4.70
N VAL A 13 1.42 -3.48 -5.97
CA VAL A 13 1.81 -4.36 -7.08
C VAL A 13 3.31 -4.46 -7.21
N CYS A 14 4.02 -3.33 -7.17
CA CYS A 14 5.47 -3.31 -7.31
C CYS A 14 6.19 -3.81 -6.07
N ALA A 15 5.81 -3.32 -4.88
CA ALA A 15 6.47 -3.67 -3.62
C ALA A 15 6.33 -5.16 -3.28
N LEU A 16 5.18 -5.76 -3.61
CA LEU A 16 4.93 -7.18 -3.38
C LEU A 16 5.27 -8.05 -4.60
N ASP A 17 5.83 -7.47 -5.65
CA ASP A 17 6.20 -8.16 -6.89
C ASP A 17 5.06 -9.02 -7.48
N LEU A 18 3.85 -8.46 -7.57
CA LEU A 18 2.63 -9.26 -7.81
C LEU A 18 2.49 -9.80 -9.24
N GLY A 19 3.12 -9.17 -10.23
CA GLY A 19 3.09 -9.68 -11.60
C GLY A 19 3.90 -10.96 -11.75
N ASN A 20 5.02 -11.08 -11.03
CA ASN A 20 5.85 -12.28 -11.05
C ASN A 20 5.46 -13.28 -9.96
N THR A 21 5.11 -12.78 -8.77
CA THR A 21 4.86 -13.57 -7.56
C THR A 21 3.46 -13.24 -6.98
N PRO A 22 2.37 -13.63 -7.65
CA PRO A 22 1.00 -13.25 -7.25
C PRO A 22 0.59 -13.78 -5.86
N ALA A 23 1.19 -14.89 -5.41
CA ALA A 23 0.95 -15.46 -4.08
C ALA A 23 1.37 -14.54 -2.92
N ASN A 24 2.18 -13.50 -3.18
CA ASN A 24 2.52 -12.50 -2.17
C ASN A 24 1.28 -11.70 -1.72
N ALA A 25 0.23 -11.58 -2.55
CA ALA A 25 -1.03 -10.95 -2.18
C ALA A 25 -1.74 -11.66 -1.01
N ASP A 26 -1.50 -12.96 -0.84
CA ASP A 26 -2.16 -13.79 0.17
C ASP A 26 -1.44 -13.73 1.53
N THR A 27 -0.14 -13.44 1.53
CA THR A 27 0.75 -13.68 2.66
C THR A 27 1.44 -12.43 3.18
N LYS A 28 1.43 -11.35 2.40
CA LYS A 28 2.17 -10.12 2.72
C LYS A 28 1.23 -8.93 2.91
N LEU A 29 1.62 -8.09 3.86
CA LEU A 29 1.04 -6.76 4.09
C LEU A 29 2.11 -5.74 3.75
N LEU A 30 1.72 -4.56 3.27
CA LEU A 30 2.68 -3.50 2.98
C LEU A 30 2.53 -2.37 4.00
N LEU A 31 3.62 -2.08 4.71
CA LEU A 31 3.72 -0.90 5.57
C LEU A 31 4.42 0.22 4.80
N ILE A 32 3.83 1.41 4.84
CA ILE A 32 4.40 2.63 4.26
C ILE A 32 4.45 3.68 5.37
N GLN A 33 5.64 4.21 5.63
CA GLN A 33 5.86 5.25 6.64
C GLN A 33 5.96 6.62 5.97
N PHE A 34 5.28 7.60 6.55
CA PHE A 34 5.23 8.98 6.12
C PHE A 34 5.71 9.92 7.23
N GLU A 35 6.35 11.02 6.84
CA GLU A 35 6.74 12.14 7.70
C GLU A 35 6.17 13.45 7.17
N LEU A 36 6.04 14.45 8.05
CA LEU A 36 5.68 15.81 7.65
C LEU A 36 6.86 16.50 6.98
N LYS A 37 6.58 17.19 5.89
CA LYS A 37 7.53 18.16 5.31
C LYS A 37 7.78 19.29 6.31
N LEU A 38 9.00 19.83 6.30
CA LEU A 38 9.41 20.92 7.19
C LEU A 38 8.47 22.14 7.10
N ASN A 39 7.97 22.44 5.90
CA ASN A 39 7.04 23.54 5.62
C ASN A 39 5.55 23.14 5.60
N HIS A 40 5.18 22.01 6.24
CA HIS A 40 3.81 21.49 6.19
C HIS A 40 2.72 22.47 6.65
N ALA A 41 3.06 23.47 7.48
CA ALA A 41 2.10 24.49 7.94
C ALA A 41 1.56 25.35 6.78
N GLU A 42 2.38 25.55 5.76
CA GLU A 42 2.07 26.37 4.58
C GLU A 42 1.49 25.53 3.43
N LEU A 43 1.60 24.21 3.53
CA LEU A 43 1.16 23.31 2.49
C LEU A 43 -0.31 22.91 2.67
N PRO A 44 -1.06 22.74 1.56
CA PRO A 44 -2.37 22.12 1.63
C PRO A 44 -2.24 20.74 2.27
N TYR A 45 -3.28 20.29 2.99
CA TYR A 45 -3.29 19.02 3.74
C TYR A 45 -2.67 17.85 2.97
N GLN A 46 -2.96 17.84 1.67
CA GLN A 46 -2.51 16.88 0.67
C GLN A 46 -0.99 16.76 0.57
N ASP A 47 -0.29 17.88 0.61
CA ASP A 47 1.16 17.93 0.38
C ASP A 47 1.97 17.93 1.66
N LYS A 48 1.33 17.77 2.81
CA LYS A 48 2.01 17.84 4.10
C LYS A 48 2.94 16.67 4.32
N TYR A 49 2.67 15.52 3.70
CA TYR A 49 3.37 14.27 3.96
C TYR A 49 4.28 13.86 2.82
N PHE A 50 5.34 13.13 3.15
CA PHE A 50 6.17 12.42 2.18
C PHE A 50 6.57 11.06 2.76
N PRO A 51 6.66 10.02 1.93
CA PRO A 51 7.09 8.71 2.41
C PRO A 51 8.57 8.74 2.73
N VAL A 52 8.93 8.06 3.80
CA VAL A 52 10.31 7.95 4.30
C VAL A 52 10.78 6.51 4.41
N GLY A 53 9.85 5.56 4.40
CA GLY A 53 10.13 4.17 4.68
C GLY A 53 9.00 3.27 4.21
N GLY A 54 9.28 1.98 4.11
CA GLY A 54 8.28 0.96 3.91
C GLY A 54 8.91 -0.41 3.80
N PHE A 55 8.16 -1.43 4.18
CA PHE A 55 8.58 -2.82 4.08
C PHE A 55 7.36 -3.73 4.03
N ASP A 56 7.53 -4.89 3.41
CA ASP A 56 6.54 -5.96 3.47
C ASP A 56 6.63 -6.66 4.83
N LEU A 57 5.46 -6.88 5.41
CA LEU A 57 5.26 -7.60 6.66
C LEU A 57 4.64 -8.95 6.36
N THR A 58 5.16 -9.98 7.02
CA THR A 58 4.56 -11.30 7.11
C THR A 58 3.72 -11.41 8.39
N MET A 59 3.46 -12.62 8.90
CA MET A 59 2.55 -12.87 10.04
C MET A 59 2.85 -12.06 11.32
N GLU A 60 4.04 -11.49 11.45
CA GLU A 60 4.45 -10.56 12.51
C GLU A 60 3.56 -9.31 12.56
N ALA A 61 2.93 -8.92 11.45
CA ALA A 61 1.93 -7.86 11.40
C ALA A 61 0.75 -8.10 12.36
N ARG A 62 0.36 -9.36 12.61
CA ARG A 62 -0.70 -9.69 13.58
C ARG A 62 -0.31 -9.24 15.00
N SER A 63 0.97 -9.31 15.35
CA SER A 63 1.46 -8.83 16.64
C SER A 63 1.40 -7.31 16.73
N MET A 64 1.81 -6.60 15.66
CA MET A 64 1.70 -5.13 15.59
C MET A 64 0.24 -4.65 15.60
N LEU A 65 -0.66 -5.40 14.97
CA LEU A 65 -2.10 -5.13 14.93
C LEU A 65 -2.85 -5.58 16.19
N GLY A 66 -2.28 -6.50 16.97
CA GLY A 66 -2.84 -6.94 18.25
C GLY A 66 -2.88 -5.82 19.30
N GLY A 67 -2.06 -4.78 19.14
CA GLY A 67 -2.12 -3.56 19.94
C GLY A 67 -3.20 -2.56 19.50
N MET A 68 -3.86 -2.77 18.35
CA MET A 68 -4.92 -1.90 17.85
C MET A 68 -6.31 -2.47 18.18
N PRO A 69 -7.25 -1.65 18.68
CA PRO A 69 -8.63 -2.09 18.83
C PRO A 69 -9.18 -2.60 17.50
N ASN A 70 -9.65 -3.85 17.46
CA ASN A 70 -10.22 -4.53 16.29
C ASN A 70 -9.26 -4.77 15.10
N GLY A 71 -7.94 -4.58 15.26
CA GLY A 71 -6.97 -4.78 14.17
C GLY A 71 -6.99 -6.18 13.57
N ILE A 72 -7.14 -7.21 14.41
CA ILE A 72 -7.26 -8.61 13.99
C ILE A 72 -8.59 -8.87 13.28
N GLN A 73 -9.71 -8.34 13.79
CA GLN A 73 -11.01 -8.47 13.13
C GLN A 73 -11.03 -7.83 11.74
N LEU A 74 -10.34 -6.70 11.57
CA LEU A 74 -10.18 -6.06 10.27
C LEU A 74 -9.37 -6.91 9.29
N LEU A 75 -8.35 -7.65 9.75
CA LEU A 75 -7.65 -8.60 8.88
C LEU A 75 -8.55 -9.77 8.48
N GLU A 76 -9.28 -10.36 9.42
CA GLU A 76 -10.17 -11.49 9.16
C GLU A 76 -11.32 -11.11 8.21
N GLN A 77 -11.94 -9.94 8.40
CA GLN A 77 -12.96 -9.41 7.47
C GLN A 77 -12.40 -9.11 6.06
N SER A 78 -11.09 -8.85 5.95
CA SER A 78 -10.47 -8.67 4.65
C SER A 78 -10.34 -9.99 3.89
N LYS A 79 -10.34 -11.13 4.58
CA LYS A 79 -10.13 -12.44 3.96
C LYS A 79 -11.30 -12.85 3.06
N GLU A 80 -12.53 -12.68 3.52
CA GLU A 80 -13.72 -13.01 2.70
C GLU A 80 -13.79 -12.15 1.44
N ASN A 81 -13.54 -10.85 1.58
CA ASN A 81 -13.52 -9.92 0.46
C ASN A 81 -12.34 -10.21 -0.51
N HIS A 82 -11.18 -10.58 0.03
CA HIS A 82 -10.02 -10.98 -0.75
C HIS A 82 -10.33 -12.22 -1.62
N GLU A 83 -10.90 -13.27 -1.03
CA GLU A 83 -11.32 -14.48 -1.76
C GLU A 83 -12.41 -14.20 -2.80
N TYR A 84 -13.37 -13.33 -2.46
CA TYR A 84 -14.40 -12.91 -3.39
C TYR A 84 -13.82 -12.21 -4.63
N MET A 85 -12.82 -11.33 -4.44
CA MET A 85 -12.17 -10.65 -5.56
C MET A 85 -11.31 -11.61 -6.39
N LYS A 86 -10.65 -12.60 -5.77
CA LYS A 86 -9.94 -13.66 -6.51
C LYS A 86 -10.86 -14.46 -7.42
N LYS A 87 -12.07 -14.77 -6.97
CA LYS A 87 -13.09 -15.44 -7.79
C LYS A 87 -13.53 -14.61 -9.02
N LYS A 88 -13.33 -13.29 -9.00
CA LYS A 88 -13.59 -12.39 -10.15
C LYS A 88 -12.44 -12.32 -11.16
N GLY A 89 -11.31 -13.00 -10.90
CA GLY A 89 -10.12 -12.96 -11.75
C GLY A 89 -9.09 -11.90 -11.36
N GLU A 90 -9.32 -11.21 -10.25
CA GLU A 90 -8.37 -10.26 -9.66
C GLU A 90 -7.37 -10.98 -8.74
N LEU A 91 -6.30 -10.32 -8.31
CA LEU A 91 -5.36 -10.88 -7.34
C LEU A 91 -5.86 -10.84 -5.88
N GLY A 92 -6.98 -10.17 -5.63
CA GLY A 92 -7.60 -10.07 -4.31
C GLY A 92 -7.57 -8.65 -3.76
N ILE A 93 -7.38 -8.53 -2.45
CA ILE A 93 -7.29 -7.25 -1.74
C ILE A 93 -5.98 -7.21 -0.96
N ALA A 94 -5.18 -6.15 -1.17
CA ALA A 94 -4.05 -5.83 -0.33
C ALA A 94 -4.50 -4.93 0.82
N THR A 95 -4.03 -5.25 2.03
CA THR A 95 -4.16 -4.38 3.19
C THR A 95 -2.84 -3.62 3.39
N LEU A 96 -2.96 -2.30 3.47
CA LEU A 96 -1.86 -1.35 3.57
C LEU A 96 -1.88 -0.70 4.95
N LEU A 97 -0.72 -0.63 5.59
CA LEU A 97 -0.50 0.03 6.87
C LEU A 97 0.23 1.35 6.60
N LEU A 98 -0.47 2.47 6.72
CA LEU A 98 0.10 3.80 6.53
C LEU A 98 0.46 4.37 7.90
N MET A 99 1.75 4.57 8.17
CA MET A 99 2.22 5.11 9.44
C MET A 99 2.58 6.58 9.30
N ALA A 100 2.00 7.45 10.13
CA ALA A 100 2.36 8.86 10.23
C ALA A 100 2.22 9.31 11.69
N HIS A 101 3.15 10.12 12.21
CA HIS A 101 3.11 10.61 13.60
C HIS A 101 2.96 9.53 14.68
N LYS A 102 3.54 8.34 14.46
CA LYS A 102 3.37 7.16 15.32
C LYS A 102 1.91 6.65 15.40
N MET A 103 1.02 7.15 14.55
CA MET A 103 -0.30 6.60 14.30
C MET A 103 -0.25 5.69 13.07
N VAL A 104 -1.04 4.63 13.11
CA VAL A 104 -1.16 3.67 12.01
C VAL A 104 -2.57 3.75 11.47
N TYR A 105 -2.69 3.92 10.16
CA TYR A 105 -3.94 3.92 9.41
C TYR A 105 -3.99 2.68 8.53
N LEU A 106 -5.12 1.98 8.57
CA LEU A 106 -5.38 0.84 7.71
C LEU A 106 -6.16 1.29 6.48
N THR A 107 -5.65 0.97 5.30
CA THR A 107 -6.41 1.11 4.05
C THR A 107 -6.33 -0.17 3.24
N ARG A 108 -7.31 -0.37 2.37
CA ARG A 108 -7.44 -1.57 1.54
C ARG A 108 -7.54 -1.16 0.09
N VAL A 109 -6.82 -1.89 -0.78
CA VAL A 109 -6.88 -1.69 -2.22
C VAL A 109 -7.19 -3.01 -2.90
N VAL A 110 -8.15 -2.96 -3.84
CA VAL A 110 -8.37 -4.07 -4.77
C VAL A 110 -7.14 -4.16 -5.66
N LEU A 111 -6.53 -5.33 -5.66
CA LEU A 111 -5.40 -5.65 -6.54
C LEU A 111 -5.94 -6.05 -7.91
N PRO A 112 -5.26 -5.67 -8.99
CA PRO A 112 -5.70 -6.00 -10.34
C PRO A 112 -5.38 -7.47 -10.66
N SER A 113 -5.78 -7.95 -11.85
CA SER A 113 -5.40 -9.28 -12.34
C SER A 113 -3.88 -9.43 -12.49
N GLN A 114 -3.39 -10.66 -12.52
CA GLN A 114 -1.94 -10.91 -12.68
C GLN A 114 -1.37 -10.30 -13.98
N GLU A 115 -2.12 -10.38 -15.08
CA GLU A 115 -1.71 -9.80 -16.37
C GLU A 115 -1.59 -8.27 -16.29
N THR A 116 -2.57 -7.63 -15.65
CA THR A 116 -2.53 -6.19 -15.41
C THR A 116 -1.38 -5.82 -14.47
N ALA A 117 -1.16 -6.61 -13.41
CA ALA A 117 -0.05 -6.40 -12.48
C ALA A 117 1.31 -6.48 -13.19
N ARG A 118 1.50 -7.46 -14.08
CA ARG A 118 2.70 -7.56 -14.94
C ARG A 118 2.87 -6.34 -15.83
N THR A 119 1.77 -5.86 -16.42
CA THR A 119 1.80 -4.66 -17.26
C THR A 119 2.15 -3.42 -16.45
N MET A 120 1.61 -3.28 -15.24
CA MET A 120 1.95 -2.17 -14.35
C MET A 120 3.44 -2.17 -13.98
N GLN A 121 3.99 -3.34 -13.65
CA GLN A 121 5.43 -3.46 -13.37
C GLN A 121 6.31 -3.25 -14.61
N SER A 122 5.88 -3.71 -15.79
CA SER A 122 6.68 -3.54 -17.02
C SER A 122 6.72 -2.09 -17.48
N VAL A 123 5.65 -1.33 -17.23
CA VAL A 123 5.61 0.11 -17.48
C VAL A 123 6.46 0.85 -16.45
N ASP A 124 6.34 0.50 -15.16
CA ASP A 124 7.10 1.16 -14.09
C ASP A 124 7.21 0.28 -12.83
N ASP A 125 8.35 -0.39 -12.63
CA ASP A 125 8.61 -1.27 -11.47
C ASP A 125 9.34 -0.54 -10.34
N TRP A 126 8.57 0.03 -9.42
CA TRP A 126 9.10 0.75 -8.26
C TRP A 126 9.72 -0.18 -7.19
N GLY A 127 9.42 -1.47 -7.25
CA GLY A 127 9.79 -2.47 -6.24
C GLY A 127 11.26 -2.90 -6.35
N ARG A 128 11.78 -3.01 -7.58
CA ARG A 128 13.13 -3.54 -7.85
C ARG A 128 14.30 -2.70 -7.36
N ILE A 129 14.11 -1.41 -7.07
CA ILE A 129 15.22 -0.49 -6.73
C ILE A 129 15.17 -0.06 -5.24
N GLY A 130 14.36 -0.71 -4.40
CA GLY A 130 14.11 -0.19 -3.03
C GLY A 130 13.49 1.22 -3.07
N ARG A 131 12.86 1.56 -4.20
CA ARG A 131 12.39 2.91 -4.58
C ARG A 131 10.90 3.10 -4.43
N VAL A 132 10.19 2.24 -3.70
CA VAL A 132 8.80 2.52 -3.31
C VAL A 132 8.73 3.93 -2.69
N ILE A 133 9.74 4.30 -1.91
CA ILE A 133 9.89 5.64 -1.30
C ILE A 133 10.20 6.72 -2.35
N ILE A 134 11.14 6.45 -3.28
CA ILE A 134 11.62 7.44 -4.26
C ILE A 134 10.57 7.72 -5.34
N CYS A 135 9.75 6.77 -5.76
CA CYS A 135 8.73 6.99 -6.79
C CYS A 135 7.45 7.63 -6.24
N LEU A 136 7.08 7.34 -4.99
CA LEU A 136 6.07 8.14 -4.29
C LEU A 136 6.57 9.61 -4.10
N VAL A 137 7.89 9.83 -3.96
CA VAL A 137 8.49 11.17 -3.97
C VAL A 137 8.66 11.74 -5.39
N GLY A 138 8.84 10.91 -6.42
CA GLY A 138 9.09 11.28 -7.81
C GLY A 138 7.81 11.62 -8.60
N GLN A 139 6.66 11.07 -8.21
CA GLN A 139 5.35 11.60 -8.59
C GLN A 139 5.02 12.93 -7.89
N ARG A 140 5.99 13.67 -7.34
CA ARG A 140 5.76 15.05 -6.84
C ARG A 140 5.31 16.04 -7.92
N ASP A 141 5.42 15.70 -9.21
CA ASP A 141 4.72 16.45 -10.26
C ASP A 141 3.23 16.06 -10.39
N ASN A 142 2.77 15.02 -9.69
CA ASN A 142 1.38 14.57 -9.53
C ASN A 142 1.11 13.86 -8.17
N VAL A 143 1.19 14.66 -7.10
CA VAL A 143 0.44 14.60 -5.83
C VAL A 143 0.15 13.22 -5.18
N LEU A 144 0.91 12.89 -4.13
CA LEU A 144 0.46 12.05 -3.01
C LEU A 144 -0.29 12.88 -1.99
N THR A 145 -1.61 12.88 -2.05
CA THR A 145 -2.44 13.39 -0.96
C THR A 145 -2.62 12.25 0.05
N LEU A 146 -2.12 12.41 1.26
CA LEU A 146 -2.70 11.69 2.39
C LEU A 146 -3.85 12.55 2.93
N LEU A 147 -5.03 11.94 3.07
CA LEU A 147 -6.19 12.45 3.82
C LEU A 147 -6.15 11.83 5.23
#